data_AF-A0A484BVE7-F1
#
_entry.id   AF-A0A484BVE7-F1
#
_cell.length_a   1.000
_cell.length_b   1.000
_cell.length_c   1.000
_cell.angle_alpha   90.00
_cell.angle_beta   90.00
_cell.angle_gamma   90.00
#
_symmetry.space_group_name_H-M   'P 1'
#
loop_
_entity.id
_entity.type
_entity.pdbx_description
1 polymer ?
#
loop_
_entity_poly.entity_id
_entity_poly.type
_entity_poly.pdbx_seq_one_letter_code
_entity_poly.pdbx_strand_id
1 'polypeptide(L)'
;MSANEEQFDNILLALAEKHRGGVPEFLHTLASFLRRKTDFYTGAKQAEWEKMLLDVFRKESKLAMAAHEEKLKAREATQRLKDEKERAEREARQKEMDDNKICDITDEEAAAIIKEEEDKKRQQLLASAAGDSASVTAVNEELSKPIEKVEDDSEKDELGKLQPNSGNGCTLDKYMWTQTLQEVEG
;
A
#
# COMPACT_ATOMS: atom_id res chain seq x y z
N MET A 1 24.80 13.97 -23.64
CA MET A 1 24.72 13.72 -25.07
C MET A 1 24.76 15.06 -25.77
N SER A 2 25.69 15.24 -26.71
CA SER A 2 25.71 16.43 -27.56
C SER A 2 24.70 16.27 -28.70
N ALA A 3 24.10 17.35 -29.19
CA ALA A 3 23.13 17.29 -30.30
C ALA A 3 23.69 16.62 -31.57
N ASN A 4 25.02 16.60 -31.71
CA ASN A 4 25.68 15.90 -32.80
C ASN A 4 25.69 14.37 -32.64
N GLU A 5 25.66 13.83 -31.42
CA GLU A 5 25.60 12.37 -31.20
C GLU A 5 24.21 11.85 -31.58
N GLU A 6 23.15 12.56 -31.18
CA GLU A 6 21.76 12.16 -31.41
C GLU A 6 21.40 12.07 -32.90
N GLN A 7 22.04 12.88 -33.75
CA GLN A 7 21.81 12.83 -35.21
C GLN A 7 22.28 11.49 -35.80
N PHE A 8 23.41 10.96 -35.31
CA PHE A 8 23.99 9.72 -35.80
C PHE A 8 23.30 8.53 -35.15
N ASP A 9 22.86 8.65 -33.90
CA ASP A 9 22.11 7.61 -33.19
C ASP A 9 20.86 7.18 -33.96
N ASN A 10 20.08 8.14 -34.48
CA ASN A 10 18.88 7.81 -35.27
C ASN A 10 19.21 7.00 -36.53
N ILE A 11 20.31 7.32 -37.20
CA ILE A 11 20.76 6.61 -38.41
C ILE A 11 21.28 5.21 -38.04
N LEU A 12 22.06 5.11 -36.97
CA LEU A 12 22.64 3.85 -36.50
C LEU A 12 21.56 2.90 -35.96
N LEU A 13 20.55 3.43 -35.26
CA LEU A 13 19.39 2.68 -34.79
C LEU A 13 18.59 2.13 -35.98
N ALA A 14 18.25 2.98 -36.96
CA ALA A 14 17.54 2.54 -38.17
C ALA A 14 18.33 1.48 -38.96
N LEU A 15 19.66 1.52 -38.92
CA LEU A 15 20.50 0.49 -39.49
C LEU A 15 20.50 -0.79 -38.63
N ALA A 16 20.59 -0.68 -37.31
CA ALA A 16 20.59 -1.81 -36.39
C ALA A 16 19.27 -2.61 -36.43
N GLU A 17 18.12 -1.93 -36.49
CA GLU A 17 16.79 -2.55 -36.58
C GLU A 17 16.62 -3.44 -37.83
N LYS A 18 17.33 -3.11 -38.92
CA LYS A 18 17.29 -3.91 -40.16
C LYS A 18 18.09 -5.21 -40.08
N HIS A 19 19.00 -5.34 -39.12
CA HIS A 19 19.84 -6.53 -38.94
C HIS A 19 19.16 -7.50 -37.97
N ARG A 20 18.56 -8.56 -38.51
CA ARG A 20 17.89 -9.61 -37.71
C ARG A 20 18.87 -10.46 -36.90
N GLY A 21 20.14 -10.53 -37.32
CA GLY A 21 21.23 -11.18 -36.61
C GLY A 21 21.82 -10.35 -35.47
N GLY A 22 21.25 -9.17 -35.18
CA GLY A 22 21.66 -8.32 -34.06
C GLY A 22 23.03 -7.68 -34.23
N VAL A 23 23.70 -7.44 -33.10
CA VAL A 23 24.96 -6.68 -33.03
C VAL A 23 26.09 -7.27 -33.88
N PRO A 24 26.34 -8.60 -33.91
CA PRO A 24 27.42 -9.17 -34.72
C PRO A 24 27.26 -8.90 -36.23
N GLU A 25 26.04 -9.02 -36.74
CA GLU A 25 25.73 -8.77 -38.15
C GLU A 25 25.88 -7.28 -38.50
N PHE A 26 25.36 -6.40 -37.63
CA PHE A 26 25.54 -4.96 -37.76
C PHE A 26 27.03 -4.55 -37.81
N LEU A 27 27.86 -5.08 -36.89
CA LEU A 27 29.29 -4.81 -36.88
C LEU A 27 30.00 -5.36 -38.13
N HIS A 28 29.57 -6.52 -38.64
CA HIS A 28 30.08 -7.03 -39.89
C HIS A 28 29.75 -6.11 -41.07
N THR A 29 28.52 -5.59 -41.15
CA THR A 29 28.13 -4.62 -42.17
C THR A 29 28.99 -3.35 -42.10
N LEU A 30 29.23 -2.81 -40.90
CA LEU A 30 30.09 -1.65 -40.70
C LEU A 30 31.54 -1.92 -41.15
N ALA A 31 32.13 -3.04 -40.73
CA ALA A 31 33.47 -3.45 -41.15
C ALA A 31 33.57 -3.63 -42.68
N SER A 32 32.53 -4.22 -43.29
CA SER A 32 32.45 -4.40 -44.74
C SER A 32 32.34 -3.07 -45.49
N PHE A 33 31.69 -2.06 -44.89
CA PHE A 33 31.60 -0.72 -45.43
C PHE A 33 32.97 -0.04 -45.42
N LEU A 34 33.68 -0.09 -44.28
CA LEU A 34 35.05 0.42 -44.16
C LEU A 34 35.96 -0.20 -45.23
N ARG A 35 35.86 -1.52 -45.45
CA ARG A 35 36.66 -2.20 -46.48
C ARG A 35 36.36 -1.72 -47.91
N ARG A 36 35.12 -1.35 -48.23
CA ARG A 36 34.69 -1.05 -49.60
C ARG A 36 34.70 0.43 -49.95
N LYS A 37 34.50 1.30 -48.97
CA LYS A 37 34.28 2.74 -49.18
C LYS A 37 35.35 3.62 -48.55
N THR A 38 36.29 3.02 -47.83
CA THR A 38 37.40 3.74 -47.19
C THR A 38 38.70 2.99 -47.42
N ASP A 39 39.82 3.65 -47.16
CA ASP A 39 41.16 3.06 -47.14
C ASP A 39 41.55 2.53 -45.75
N PHE A 40 40.60 2.36 -44.83
CA PHE A 40 40.85 2.03 -43.42
C PHE A 40 41.84 0.88 -43.19
N TYR A 41 41.71 -0.23 -43.93
CA TYR A 41 42.57 -1.40 -43.79
C TYR A 41 43.88 -1.33 -44.58
N THR A 42 43.97 -0.43 -45.56
CA THR A 42 45.10 -0.34 -46.51
C THR A 42 45.93 0.93 -46.34
N GLY A 43 45.40 1.95 -45.67
CA GLY A 43 46.03 3.26 -45.48
C GLY A 43 47.02 3.31 -44.32
N ALA A 44 47.00 2.32 -43.43
CA ALA A 44 47.90 2.21 -42.28
C ALA A 44 48.39 0.76 -42.11
N LYS A 45 49.43 0.56 -41.29
CA LYS A 45 49.88 -0.80 -40.96
C LYS A 45 48.82 -1.52 -40.15
N GLN A 46 48.80 -2.85 -40.25
CA GLN A 46 47.80 -3.67 -39.54
C GLN A 46 47.73 -3.36 -38.04
N ALA A 47 48.89 -3.29 -37.38
CA ALA A 47 48.98 -2.99 -35.97
C ALA A 47 48.43 -1.60 -35.59
N GLU A 48 48.43 -0.64 -36.52
CA GLU A 48 48.02 0.74 -36.25
C GLU A 48 46.49 0.88 -36.30
N TRP A 49 45.82 0.36 -37.34
CA TRP A 49 44.36 0.43 -37.43
C TRP A 49 43.68 -0.48 -36.40
N GLU A 50 44.26 -1.64 -36.10
CA GLU A 50 43.73 -2.55 -35.05
C GLU A 50 43.80 -1.89 -33.68
N LYS A 51 44.94 -1.28 -33.35
CA LYS A 51 45.11 -0.54 -32.10
C LYS A 51 44.12 0.62 -32.00
N MET A 52 43.99 1.40 -33.06
CA MET A 52 43.04 2.53 -33.08
C MET A 52 41.60 2.05 -32.84
N LEU A 53 41.16 1.00 -33.53
CA LEU A 53 39.82 0.43 -33.35
C LEU A 53 39.60 -0.01 -31.90
N LEU A 54 40.55 -0.78 -31.36
CA LEU A 54 40.46 -1.28 -29.98
C LEU A 54 40.48 -0.15 -28.95
N ASP A 55 41.28 0.89 -29.16
CA ASP A 55 41.37 2.03 -28.23
C ASP A 55 40.06 2.82 -28.19
N VAL A 56 39.38 3.01 -29.33
CA VAL A 56 38.05 3.62 -29.40
C VAL A 56 37.03 2.78 -28.62
N PHE A 57 36.92 1.48 -28.91
CA PHE A 57 35.97 0.60 -28.21
C PHE A 57 36.25 0.49 -26.71
N ARG A 58 37.52 0.47 -26.31
CA ARG A 58 37.91 0.45 -24.89
C ARG A 58 37.50 1.75 -24.17
N LYS A 59 37.63 2.90 -24.83
CA LYS A 59 37.22 4.19 -24.26
C LYS A 59 35.71 4.20 -24.00
N GLU A 60 34.91 3.84 -25.00
CA GLU A 60 33.45 3.79 -24.87
C GLU A 60 33.01 2.72 -23.86
N SER A 61 33.67 1.56 -23.85
CA SER A 61 33.42 0.50 -22.86
C SER A 61 33.64 0.98 -21.43
N LYS A 62 34.71 1.75 -21.16
CA LYS A 62 34.96 2.32 -19.83
C LYS A 62 33.86 3.28 -19.40
N LEU A 63 33.40 4.15 -20.30
CA LEU A 63 32.30 5.08 -20.02
C LEU A 63 31.00 4.33 -19.74
N ALA A 64 30.67 3.33 -20.57
CA ALA A 64 29.47 2.53 -20.39
C ALA A 64 29.49 1.74 -19.07
N MET A 65 30.63 1.15 -18.70
CA MET A 65 30.78 0.42 -17.44
C MET A 65 30.68 1.37 -16.23
N ALA A 66 31.31 2.55 -16.29
CA ALA A 66 31.22 3.54 -15.22
C ALA A 66 29.78 4.03 -15.03
N ALA A 67 29.07 4.35 -16.11
CA ALA A 67 27.67 4.78 -16.06
C ALA A 67 26.74 3.66 -15.52
N HIS A 68 27.02 2.40 -15.90
CA HIS A 68 26.28 1.25 -15.38
C HIS A 68 26.51 1.06 -13.87
N GLU A 69 27.76 1.17 -13.41
CA GLU A 69 28.11 1.08 -11.99
C GLU A 69 27.46 2.20 -11.17
N GLU A 70 27.48 3.44 -11.68
CA GLU A 70 26.82 4.58 -11.04
C GLU A 70 25.31 4.35 -10.91
N LYS A 71 24.66 3.88 -11.98
CA LYS A 71 23.23 3.58 -11.99
C LYS A 71 22.88 2.47 -11.00
N LEU A 72 23.72 1.45 -10.86
CA LEU A 72 23.54 0.39 -9.85
C LEU A 72 23.65 0.96 -8.43
N LYS A 73 24.70 1.74 -8.14
CA LYS A 73 24.89 2.37 -6.83
C LYS A 73 23.73 3.31 -6.48
N ALA A 74 23.24 4.09 -7.44
CA ALA A 74 22.08 4.96 -7.25
C ALA A 74 20.81 4.16 -6.96
N ARG A 75 20.61 3.03 -7.64
CA ARG A 75 19.47 2.14 -7.37
C ARG A 75 19.57 1.50 -5.99
N GLU A 76 20.74 1.06 -5.57
CA GLU A 76 20.94 0.50 -4.23
C GLU A 76 20.76 1.55 -3.14
N ALA A 77 21.29 2.77 -3.32
CA ALA A 77 21.13 3.87 -2.36
C ALA A 77 19.65 4.27 -2.23
N THR A 78 18.92 4.38 -3.34
CA THR A 78 17.48 4.69 -3.32
C THR A 78 16.65 3.58 -2.71
N GLN A 79 17.04 2.31 -2.88
CA GLN A 79 16.40 1.19 -2.18
C GLN A 79 16.66 1.27 -0.67
N ARG A 80 17.91 1.47 -0.24
CA ARG A 80 18.25 1.58 1.19
C ARG A 80 17.50 2.72 1.88
N LEU A 81 17.40 3.88 1.25
CA LEU A 81 16.64 5.02 1.79
C LEU A 81 15.14 4.72 1.92
N LYS A 82 14.56 3.98 0.97
CA LYS A 82 13.16 3.55 1.05
C LYS A 82 12.95 2.55 2.19
N ASP A 83 13.84 1.57 2.31
CA ASP A 83 13.75 0.53 3.34
C ASP A 83 13.93 1.13 4.75
N GLU A 84 14.84 2.09 4.92
CA GLU A 84 15.04 2.81 6.18
C GLU A 84 13.83 3.67 6.55
N LYS A 85 13.25 4.38 5.57
CA LYS A 85 12.03 5.17 5.78
C LYS A 85 10.84 4.29 6.16
N GLU A 86 10.65 3.15 5.49
CA GLU A 86 9.56 2.22 5.80
C GLU A 86 9.74 1.64 7.22
N ARG A 87 10.98 1.28 7.60
CA ARG A 87 11.26 0.79 8.95
C ARG A 87 10.97 1.85 10.01
N ALA A 88 11.43 3.09 9.81
CA ALA A 88 11.17 4.19 10.73
C ALA A 88 9.66 4.50 10.85
N GLU A 89 8.90 4.45 9.74
CA GLU A 89 7.45 4.62 9.76
C GLU A 89 6.74 3.49 10.50
N ARG A 90 7.18 2.23 10.31
CA ARG A 90 6.62 1.08 11.03
C ARG A 90 6.90 1.18 12.53
N GLU A 91 8.12 1.56 12.92
CA GLU A 91 8.48 1.79 14.32
C GLU A 91 7.71 2.97 14.93
N ALA A 92 7.51 4.06 14.19
CA ALA A 92 6.70 5.19 14.64
C ALA A 92 5.24 4.79 14.83
N ARG A 93 4.64 4.08 13.87
CA ARG A 93 3.27 3.56 14.00
C ARG A 93 3.14 2.59 15.16
N GLN A 94 4.15 1.74 15.40
CA GLN A 94 4.13 0.81 16.53
C GLN A 94 4.22 1.55 17.87
N LYS A 95 5.06 2.59 17.98
CA LYS A 95 5.10 3.46 19.17
C LYS A 95 3.80 4.22 19.38
N GLU A 96 3.17 4.74 18.32
CA GLU A 96 1.85 5.38 18.44
C GLU A 96 0.77 4.37 18.88
N MET A 97 0.84 3.12 18.43
CA MET A 97 -0.06 2.06 18.90
C MET A 97 0.23 1.64 20.34
N ASP A 98 1.48 1.64 20.78
CA ASP A 98 1.87 1.33 22.15
C ASP A 98 1.53 2.48 23.12
N ASP A 99 1.68 3.75 22.70
CA ASP A 99 1.29 4.93 23.47
C ASP A 99 -0.23 5.09 23.58
N ASN A 100 -0.98 4.66 22.54
CA ASN A 100 -2.44 4.65 22.54
C ASN A 100 -3.03 3.30 23.01
N LYS A 101 -2.16 2.39 23.47
CA LYS A 101 -2.58 1.17 24.15
C LYS A 101 -3.07 1.56 25.53
N ILE A 102 -4.38 1.61 25.69
CA ILE A 102 -5.03 1.65 27.01
C ILE A 102 -4.45 0.47 27.80
N CYS A 103 -3.57 0.74 28.76
CA CYS A 103 -3.19 -0.24 29.76
C CYS A 103 -4.47 -0.63 30.47
N ASP A 104 -4.88 -1.89 30.33
CA ASP A 104 -5.90 -2.47 31.21
C ASP A 104 -5.45 -2.18 32.64
N ILE A 105 -6.24 -1.35 33.32
CA ILE A 105 -6.15 -1.14 34.76
C ILE A 105 -6.09 -2.54 35.36
N THR A 106 -4.98 -2.87 36.00
CA THR A 106 -4.72 -4.21 36.51
C THR A 106 -5.87 -4.61 37.44
N ASP A 107 -6.33 -5.86 37.38
CA ASP A 107 -7.54 -6.38 38.05
C ASP A 107 -7.68 -5.98 39.54
N GLU A 108 -6.58 -5.61 40.21
CA GLU A 108 -6.56 -5.09 41.58
C GLU A 108 -7.23 -3.71 41.75
N GLU A 109 -7.07 -2.77 40.80
CA GLU A 109 -7.71 -1.45 40.87
C GLU A 109 -9.19 -1.51 40.45
N ALA A 110 -9.55 -2.38 39.50
CA ALA A 110 -10.94 -2.64 39.14
C ALA A 110 -11.73 -3.26 40.31
N ALA A 111 -11.11 -4.17 41.06
CA ALA A 111 -11.71 -4.75 42.26
C ALA A 111 -11.91 -3.71 43.39
N ALA A 112 -11.00 -2.74 43.53
CA ALA A 112 -11.13 -1.67 44.52
C ALA A 112 -12.33 -0.76 44.22
N ILE A 113 -12.56 -0.40 42.96
CA ILE A 113 -13.69 0.44 42.53
C ILE A 113 -15.02 -0.29 42.71
N ILE A 114 -15.09 -1.58 42.35
CA ILE A 114 -16.30 -2.40 42.54
C ILE A 114 -16.66 -2.51 44.03
N LYS A 115 -15.66 -2.71 44.89
CA LYS A 115 -15.89 -2.82 46.33
C LYS A 115 -16.37 -1.51 46.94
N GLU A 116 -15.82 -0.37 46.51
CA GLU A 116 -16.27 0.95 46.99
C GLU A 116 -17.69 1.28 46.49
N GLU A 117 -18.04 0.90 45.25
CA GLU A 117 -19.41 1.04 44.74
C GLU A 117 -20.40 0.11 45.44
N GLU A 118 -20.04 -1.14 45.73
CA GLU A 118 -20.90 -2.05 46.49
C GLU A 118 -21.14 -1.56 47.92
N ASP A 119 -20.12 -0.99 48.58
CA ASP A 119 -20.28 -0.41 49.92
C ASP A 119 -21.15 0.85 49.91
N LYS A 120 -20.98 1.73 48.91
CA LYS A 120 -21.88 2.88 48.70
C LYS A 120 -23.31 2.46 48.38
N LYS A 121 -23.50 1.44 47.54
CA LYS A 121 -24.82 0.91 47.16
C LYS A 121 -25.49 0.18 48.33
N ARG A 122 -24.72 -0.51 49.18
CA ARG A 122 -25.20 -1.10 50.43
C ARG A 122 -25.62 -0.01 51.43
N GLN A 123 -24.85 1.06 51.55
CA GLN A 123 -25.24 2.23 52.37
C GLN A 123 -26.48 2.95 51.82
N GLN A 124 -26.62 3.08 50.49
CA GLN A 124 -27.82 3.62 49.86
C GLN A 124 -29.04 2.71 50.04
N LEU A 125 -28.90 1.39 49.93
CA LEU A 125 -30.01 0.45 50.16
C LEU A 125 -30.45 0.42 51.63
N LEU A 126 -29.53 0.65 52.57
CA LEU A 126 -29.87 0.85 53.99
C LEU A 126 -30.56 2.19 54.25
N ALA A 127 -30.29 3.22 53.44
CA ALA A 127 -30.97 4.52 53.51
C ALA A 127 -32.33 4.54 52.77
N SER A 128 -32.51 3.70 51.74
CA SER A 128 -33.72 3.65 50.90
C SER A 128 -34.81 2.69 51.40
N ALA A 129 -34.65 2.08 52.58
CA ALA A 129 -35.72 1.33 53.28
C ALA A 129 -36.73 2.25 54.01
N ALA A 130 -36.74 3.55 53.68
CA ALA A 130 -37.72 4.53 54.13
C ALA A 130 -37.96 5.58 53.02
N GLY A 131 -38.77 5.25 52.01
CA GLY A 131 -39.18 6.24 51.01
C GLY A 131 -39.65 5.64 49.69
N ASP A 132 -40.93 5.86 49.41
CA ASP A 132 -41.78 5.25 48.39
C ASP A 132 -41.58 5.81 46.95
N SER A 133 -41.83 4.93 45.97
CA SER A 133 -42.19 5.11 44.55
C SER A 133 -41.36 6.03 43.64
N ALA A 134 -40.51 5.40 42.83
CA ALA A 134 -39.97 5.97 41.59
C ALA A 134 -40.78 5.49 40.37
N SER A 135 -41.44 6.47 39.74
CA SER A 135 -41.97 6.45 38.38
C SER A 135 -40.84 6.27 37.36
N VAL A 136 -40.74 5.11 36.69
CA VAL A 136 -40.11 4.96 35.35
C VAL A 136 -40.70 3.71 34.66
N THR A 137 -41.83 3.86 33.99
CA THR A 137 -42.39 2.80 33.14
C THR A 137 -43.04 3.39 31.89
N ALA A 138 -42.27 3.93 30.95
CA ALA A 138 -42.83 4.42 29.69
C ALA A 138 -41.83 4.66 28.52
N VAL A 139 -40.73 3.91 28.39
CA VAL A 139 -39.81 4.12 27.23
C VAL A 139 -39.30 2.84 26.56
N ASN A 140 -39.77 1.65 26.96
CA ASN A 140 -39.16 0.39 26.51
C ASN A 140 -39.90 -0.35 25.37
N GLU A 141 -40.85 0.30 24.70
CA GLU A 141 -41.65 -0.36 23.65
C GLU A 141 -41.16 -0.12 22.21
N GLU A 142 -40.30 0.88 21.94
CA GLU A 142 -39.87 1.20 20.56
C GLU A 142 -38.45 0.75 20.18
N LEU A 143 -37.68 0.17 21.10
CA LEU A 143 -36.35 -0.37 20.81
C LEU A 143 -36.46 -1.64 19.95
N SER A 144 -35.66 -1.72 18.88
CA SER A 144 -35.58 -2.91 18.03
C SER A 144 -35.16 -4.12 18.88
N LYS A 145 -36.00 -5.15 18.94
CA LYS A 145 -35.76 -6.36 19.75
C LYS A 145 -35.04 -7.43 18.92
N PRO A 146 -34.19 -8.28 19.53
CA PRO A 146 -33.62 -9.42 18.84
C PRO A 146 -34.71 -10.40 18.34
N ILE A 147 -34.52 -10.97 17.15
CA ILE A 147 -35.41 -11.99 16.60
C ILE A 147 -35.17 -13.29 17.38
N GLU A 148 -36.15 -13.70 18.19
CA GLU A 148 -36.05 -14.89 19.04
C GLU A 148 -36.55 -16.17 18.36
N LYS A 149 -37.40 -16.05 17.33
CA LYS A 149 -38.01 -17.17 16.61
C LYS A 149 -38.19 -16.83 15.14
N VAL A 150 -37.74 -17.73 14.27
CA VAL A 150 -38.05 -17.75 12.83
C VAL A 150 -38.93 -18.96 12.56
N GLU A 151 -39.87 -18.82 11.62
CA GLU A 151 -40.85 -19.86 11.31
C GLU A 151 -40.31 -20.86 10.26
N ASP A 152 -39.29 -20.46 9.49
CA ASP A 152 -38.61 -21.29 8.49
C ASP A 152 -37.17 -21.64 8.91
N ASP A 153 -36.79 -22.91 8.72
CA ASP A 153 -35.46 -23.43 9.07
C ASP A 153 -34.34 -22.82 8.22
N SER A 154 -34.69 -22.26 7.05
CA SER A 154 -33.79 -21.53 6.15
C SER A 154 -33.42 -20.12 6.66
N GLU A 155 -34.15 -19.58 7.64
CA GLU A 155 -33.95 -18.23 8.20
C GLU A 155 -33.26 -18.25 9.57
N LYS A 156 -32.75 -19.41 10.01
CA LYS A 156 -32.03 -19.56 11.29
C LYS A 156 -30.87 -18.57 11.47
N ASP A 157 -30.26 -18.11 10.37
CA ASP A 157 -29.19 -17.11 10.38
C ASP A 157 -29.69 -15.70 10.75
N GLU A 158 -31.00 -15.49 10.90
CA GLU A 158 -31.61 -14.24 11.37
C GLU A 158 -31.86 -14.21 12.88
N LEU A 159 -31.80 -15.36 13.57
CA LEU A 159 -31.91 -15.38 15.03
C LEU A 159 -30.80 -14.53 15.65
N GLY A 160 -31.21 -13.64 16.57
CA GLY A 160 -30.29 -12.72 17.25
C GLY A 160 -29.98 -11.43 16.48
N LYS A 161 -30.42 -11.27 15.22
CA LYS A 161 -30.42 -9.96 14.56
C LYS A 161 -31.54 -9.08 15.12
N LEU A 162 -31.38 -7.76 15.05
CA LEU A 162 -32.39 -6.82 15.53
C LEU A 162 -33.56 -6.73 14.53
N GLN A 163 -34.79 -6.84 15.04
CA GLN A 163 -36.00 -6.71 14.26
C GLN A 163 -36.12 -5.26 13.71
N PRO A 164 -36.36 -5.09 12.40
CA PRO A 164 -36.50 -3.76 11.82
C PRO A 164 -37.73 -3.04 12.38
N ASN A 165 -37.63 -1.71 12.47
CA ASN A 165 -38.77 -0.85 12.85
C ASN A 165 -39.76 -0.70 11.68
N SER A 166 -40.93 -0.09 11.93
CA SER A 166 -41.99 0.09 10.91
C SER A 166 -41.55 0.89 9.67
N GLY A 167 -40.42 1.59 9.73
CA GLY A 167 -39.80 2.30 8.61
C GLY A 167 -38.65 1.53 7.96
N ASN A 168 -38.62 0.19 8.06
CA ASN A 168 -37.57 -0.69 7.52
C ASN A 168 -36.14 -0.32 7.96
N GLY A 169 -35.98 0.35 9.10
CA GLY A 169 -34.68 0.69 9.68
C GLY A 169 -34.52 0.10 11.07
N CYS A 170 -33.78 0.78 11.96
CA CYS A 170 -33.51 0.30 13.32
C CYS A 170 -33.66 1.41 14.36
N THR A 171 -34.16 1.04 15.54
CA THR A 171 -34.32 1.94 16.69
C THR A 171 -33.39 1.50 17.82
N LEU A 172 -32.46 2.37 18.20
CA LEU A 172 -31.48 2.17 19.28
C LEU A 172 -31.66 3.26 20.35
N ASP A 173 -31.05 3.09 21.53
CA ASP A 173 -31.23 3.99 22.69
C ASP A 173 -30.95 5.48 22.40
N LYS A 174 -30.04 5.75 21.46
CA LYS A 174 -29.52 7.10 21.18
C LYS A 174 -29.98 7.67 19.84
N TYR A 175 -30.46 6.84 18.92
CA TYR A 175 -30.83 7.26 17.57
C TYR A 175 -31.71 6.22 16.89
N MET A 176 -32.54 6.70 15.98
CA MET A 176 -33.40 5.87 15.12
C MET A 176 -33.22 6.27 13.67
N TRP A 177 -33.30 5.30 12.76
CA TRP A 177 -33.29 5.56 11.32
C TRP A 177 -34.34 4.70 10.61
N THR A 178 -34.77 5.17 9.44
CA THR A 178 -35.76 4.53 8.58
C THR A 178 -35.26 4.58 7.13
N GLN A 179 -35.53 3.54 6.34
CA GLN A 179 -35.15 3.45 4.93
C GLN A 179 -36.38 3.25 4.05
N THR A 180 -36.50 4.07 3.02
CA THR A 180 -37.55 3.92 1.99
C THR A 180 -36.89 3.66 0.64
N LEU A 181 -37.53 2.85 -0.21
CA LEU A 181 -37.17 2.71 -1.61
C LEU A 181 -37.71 3.92 -2.37
N GLN A 182 -37.04 5.08 -2.32
CA GLN A 182 -37.36 6.14 -3.27
C GLN A 182 -37.04 5.62 -4.68
N GLU A 183 -38.02 5.79 -5.56
CA GLU A 183 -38.11 5.21 -6.90
C GLU A 183 -36.82 5.37 -7.71
N VAL A 184 -36.34 4.27 -8.29
CA VAL A 184 -35.43 4.31 -9.44
C VAL A 184 -36.29 4.77 -10.62
N GLU A 185 -36.37 6.08 -10.83
CA GLU A 185 -36.86 6.66 -12.07
C GLU A 185 -35.75 6.46 -13.13
N GLY A 186 -35.89 5.39 -13.91
CA GLY A 186 -35.09 5.10 -15.11
C GLY A 186 -35.89 5.34 -16.36
#